data_AF-A0A1V2P760-F1
#
_entry.id   AF-A0A1V2P760-F1
#
_cell.length_a   1.000
_cell.length_b   1.000
_cell.length_c   1.000
_cell.angle_alpha   90.00
_cell.angle_beta   90.00
_cell.angle_gamma   90.00
#
_symmetry.space_group_name_H-M   'P 1'
#
loop_
_entity.id
_entity.type
_entity.pdbx_description
1 polymer ?
#
loop_
_entity_poly.entity_id
_entity_poly.type
_entity_poly.pdbx_seq_one_letter_code
_entity_poly.pdbx_strand_id
1 'polypeptide(L)'
;MTLRLMGANPCVTLYDDGRATAYASVWRVDWSLRGSGRALVLGTPDRIRIIGPDATLSTWLGAEFNRHLKSVSAGIGWSEPELAVAPVEFDLDLSEGLRASAADVTVEITAPIDRFLTRNDEYDLGGTPNILSTVWIPCRHGAISVGGTRLAGEVTVDATAPMSSAFIADAEVWCTTDHPRK
;
A
#
# COMPACT_ATOMS: atom_id res chain seq x y z
N MET A 1 -14.42 8.37 18.53
CA MET A 1 -13.13 7.62 18.57
C MET A 1 -12.29 8.17 17.44
N THR A 2 -11.07 8.65 17.73
CA THR A 2 -10.23 9.38 16.76
C THR A 2 -9.23 8.48 16.02
N LEU A 3 -8.93 7.28 16.55
CA LEU A 3 -8.18 6.24 15.85
C LEU A 3 -9.07 5.59 14.78
N ARG A 4 -8.56 5.48 13.54
CA ARG A 4 -9.29 4.93 12.39
C ARG A 4 -8.81 3.53 12.00
N LEU A 5 -7.49 3.34 11.96
CA LEU A 5 -6.85 2.11 11.49
C LEU A 5 -5.46 1.94 12.12
N MET A 6 -5.08 0.70 12.40
CA MET A 6 -3.71 0.29 12.74
C MET A 6 -3.34 -0.97 11.94
N GLY A 7 -2.13 -1.03 11.41
CA GLY A 7 -1.69 -2.18 10.62
C GLY A 7 -0.37 -1.98 9.89
N ALA A 8 -0.29 -2.53 8.69
CA ALA A 8 0.79 -2.38 7.72
C ALA A 8 0.21 -2.21 6.31
N ASN A 9 0.91 -1.45 5.47
CA ASN A 9 0.59 -1.22 4.07
C ASN A 9 1.85 -1.13 3.19
N PRO A 10 2.62 -2.21 3.01
CA PRO A 10 3.69 -2.19 2.02
C PRO A 10 3.14 -1.91 0.62
N CYS A 11 3.86 -1.06 -0.11
CA CYS A 11 3.47 -0.62 -1.43
C CYS A 11 4.64 -0.72 -2.41
N VAL A 12 4.32 -0.97 -3.67
CA VAL A 12 5.26 -0.90 -4.78
C VAL A 12 4.58 -0.23 -5.96
N THR A 13 5.29 0.72 -6.57
CA THR A 13 4.93 1.28 -7.88
C THR A 13 6.06 1.02 -8.87
N LEU A 14 5.71 0.42 -10.00
CA LEU A 14 6.60 0.10 -11.10
C LEU A 14 6.53 1.20 -12.16
N TYR A 15 7.68 1.54 -12.73
CA TYR A 15 7.83 2.56 -13.76
C TYR A 15 8.56 2.00 -14.98
N ASP A 16 8.11 2.40 -16.16
CA ASP A 16 8.80 2.20 -17.42
C ASP A 16 8.90 3.54 -18.15
N ASP A 17 10.11 3.93 -18.53
CA ASP A 17 10.42 5.25 -19.11
C ASP A 17 9.78 6.43 -18.33
N GLY A 18 9.87 6.38 -17.00
CA GLY A 18 9.32 7.41 -16.10
C GLY A 18 7.79 7.40 -15.94
N ARG A 19 7.07 6.51 -16.64
CA ARG A 19 5.61 6.36 -16.53
C ARG A 19 5.26 5.19 -15.63
N ALA A 20 4.35 5.38 -14.68
CA ALA A 20 3.85 4.27 -13.87
C ALA A 20 3.10 3.24 -14.73
N THR A 21 3.48 1.98 -14.60
CA THR A 21 2.92 0.84 -15.34
C THR A 21 2.04 -0.05 -14.47
N ALA A 22 2.33 -0.13 -13.17
CA ALA A 22 1.51 -0.81 -12.20
C ALA A 22 1.81 -0.31 -10.78
N TYR A 23 0.87 -0.49 -9.87
CA TYR A 23 1.12 -0.38 -8.44
C TYR A 23 0.45 -1.51 -7.69
N ALA A 24 0.98 -1.84 -6.52
CA ALA A 24 0.30 -2.65 -5.53
C ALA A 24 0.42 -2.02 -4.14
N SER A 25 -0.64 -2.18 -3.34
CA SER A 25 -0.69 -1.81 -1.93
C SER A 25 -1.32 -2.99 -1.17
N VAL A 26 -0.56 -3.52 -0.22
CA VAL A 26 -0.90 -4.77 0.46
C VAL A 26 -1.15 -4.48 1.93
N TRP A 27 -2.38 -4.65 2.37
CA TRP A 27 -2.80 -4.33 3.71
C TRP A 27 -2.77 -5.55 4.64
N ARG A 28 -2.17 -5.36 5.81
CA ARG A 28 -2.49 -6.10 7.04
C ARG A 28 -3.15 -5.12 7.99
N VAL A 29 -4.43 -5.28 8.27
CA VAL A 29 -5.18 -4.46 9.23
C VAL A 29 -5.27 -5.21 10.54
N ASP A 30 -4.56 -4.73 11.56
CA ASP A 30 -4.56 -5.31 12.89
C ASP A 30 -5.79 -4.83 13.68
N TRP A 31 -6.24 -3.59 13.43
CA TRP A 31 -7.48 -3.03 13.96
C TRP A 31 -8.02 -1.90 13.06
N SER A 32 -9.35 -1.78 12.90
CA SER A 32 -9.97 -0.61 12.27
C SER A 32 -11.45 -0.45 12.64
N LEU A 33 -12.06 0.67 12.23
CA LEU A 33 -13.51 0.92 12.29
C LEU A 33 -14.35 -0.06 11.44
N ARG A 34 -13.71 -0.87 10.60
CA ARG A 34 -14.33 -1.89 9.74
C ARG A 34 -13.82 -3.30 10.02
N GLY A 35 -13.21 -3.51 11.18
CA GLY A 35 -12.65 -4.81 11.57
C GLY A 35 -11.18 -4.98 11.17
N SER A 36 -10.65 -6.18 11.39
CA SER A 36 -9.29 -6.56 11.03
C SER A 36 -9.30 -7.52 9.84
N GLY A 37 -8.17 -7.65 9.15
CA GLY A 37 -8.06 -8.51 7.98
C GLY A 37 -6.93 -8.12 7.06
N ARG A 38 -6.98 -8.60 5.82
CA ARG A 38 -5.96 -8.33 4.79
C ARG A 38 -6.64 -7.97 3.49
N ALA A 39 -5.97 -7.16 2.68
CA ALA A 39 -6.43 -6.83 1.33
C ALA A 39 -5.23 -6.54 0.43
N LEU A 40 -5.36 -6.79 -0.86
CA LEU A 40 -4.40 -6.43 -1.88
C LEU A 40 -5.11 -5.53 -2.89
N VAL A 41 -4.59 -4.32 -3.08
CA VAL A 41 -5.02 -3.41 -4.15
C VAL A 41 -3.98 -3.45 -5.25
N LEU A 42 -4.41 -3.75 -6.48
CA LEU A 42 -3.60 -3.71 -7.69
C LEU A 42 -4.18 -2.65 -8.62
N GLY A 43 -3.33 -1.74 -9.11
CA GLY A 43 -3.70 -0.84 -10.19
C GLY A 43 -2.80 -1.02 -11.39
N THR A 44 -3.40 -0.99 -12.57
CA THR A 44 -2.74 -0.82 -13.86
C THR A 44 -3.41 0.35 -14.60
N PRO A 45 -2.84 0.88 -15.69
CA PRO A 45 -3.49 1.91 -16.48
C PRO A 45 -4.93 1.59 -16.92
N ASP A 46 -5.24 0.30 -17.06
CA ASP A 46 -6.54 -0.15 -17.59
C ASP A 46 -7.58 -0.41 -16.49
N ARG A 47 -7.16 -0.73 -15.26
CA ARG A 47 -8.09 -1.16 -14.20
C ARG A 47 -7.51 -1.07 -12.79
N ILE A 48 -8.42 -0.97 -11.83
CA ILE A 48 -8.15 -1.19 -10.41
C ILE A 48 -8.80 -2.51 -9.97
N ARG A 49 -8.06 -3.35 -9.24
CA ARG A 49 -8.55 -4.58 -8.60
C ARG A 49 -8.32 -4.48 -7.10
N ILE A 50 -9.30 -4.92 -6.31
CA ILE A 50 -9.15 -5.06 -4.87
C ILE A 50 -9.53 -6.50 -4.48
N ILE A 51 -8.61 -7.17 -3.81
CA ILE A 51 -8.69 -8.60 -3.50
C ILE A 51 -8.58 -8.77 -1.99
N GLY A 52 -9.56 -9.42 -1.37
CA GLY A 52 -9.52 -9.71 0.07
C GLY A 52 -10.67 -10.60 0.53
N PRO A 53 -10.54 -11.29 1.68
CA PRO A 53 -11.57 -12.21 2.17
C PRO A 53 -12.80 -11.48 2.71
N ASP A 54 -12.65 -10.24 3.17
CA ASP A 54 -13.75 -9.38 3.62
C ASP A 54 -13.96 -8.24 2.61
N ALA A 55 -15.07 -8.31 1.88
CA ALA A 55 -15.43 -7.31 0.88
C ALA A 55 -15.72 -5.92 1.47
N THR A 56 -16.23 -5.85 2.71
CA THR A 56 -16.54 -4.59 3.38
C THR A 56 -15.25 -3.86 3.75
N LEU A 57 -14.31 -4.57 4.39
CA LEU A 57 -12.99 -4.02 4.71
C LEU A 57 -12.25 -3.62 3.44
N SER A 58 -12.23 -4.50 2.44
CA SER A 58 -11.52 -4.28 1.16
C SER A 58 -12.03 -3.05 0.41
N THR A 59 -13.35 -2.91 0.29
CA THR A 59 -13.97 -1.75 -0.37
C THR A 59 -13.67 -0.46 0.39
N TRP A 60 -13.73 -0.50 1.72
CA TRP A 60 -13.42 0.64 2.56
C TRP A 60 -11.97 1.09 2.45
N LEU A 61 -11.01 0.16 2.46
CA LEU A 61 -9.58 0.46 2.25
C LEU A 61 -9.34 1.12 0.89
N GLY A 62 -9.95 0.57 -0.16
CA GLY A 62 -9.91 1.11 -1.51
C GLY A 62 -10.39 2.56 -1.58
N ALA A 63 -11.60 2.80 -1.09
CA ALA A 63 -12.29 4.08 -1.20
C ALA A 63 -11.69 5.17 -0.31
N GLU A 64 -11.37 4.86 0.94
CA GLU A 64 -10.96 5.86 1.94
C GLU A 64 -9.47 6.16 1.94
N PHE A 65 -8.64 5.18 1.55
CA PHE A 65 -7.18 5.31 1.63
C PHE A 65 -6.57 5.24 0.24
N ASN A 66 -6.62 4.09 -0.43
CA ASN A 66 -5.83 3.85 -1.65
C ASN A 66 -6.10 4.84 -2.77
N ARG A 67 -7.36 5.27 -2.96
CA ARG A 67 -7.72 6.30 -3.94
C ARG A 67 -6.98 7.63 -3.74
N HIS A 68 -6.54 7.91 -2.51
CA HIS A 68 -5.93 9.17 -2.11
C HIS A 68 -4.44 9.06 -1.78
N LEU A 69 -3.88 7.85 -1.70
CA LEU A 69 -2.45 7.65 -1.47
C LEU A 69 -1.64 8.05 -2.72
N LYS A 70 -0.94 9.18 -2.64
CA LYS A 70 -0.17 9.75 -3.76
C LYS A 70 0.97 8.83 -4.25
N SER A 71 1.56 8.05 -3.35
CA SER A 71 2.60 7.06 -3.68
C SER A 71 2.05 5.88 -4.49
N VAL A 72 0.75 5.60 -4.36
CA VAL A 72 0.05 4.47 -4.97
C VAL A 72 -0.55 4.88 -6.32
N SER A 73 -1.14 6.07 -6.42
CA SER A 73 -1.80 6.55 -7.66
C SER A 73 -0.88 7.25 -8.66
N ALA A 74 0.45 7.07 -8.57
CA ALA A 74 1.49 7.89 -9.22
C ALA A 74 1.47 7.94 -10.77
N GLY A 75 0.40 8.50 -11.34
CA GLY A 75 0.08 8.51 -12.76
C GLY A 75 -0.97 7.46 -13.19
N ILE A 76 -1.35 6.51 -12.33
CA ILE A 76 -2.42 5.55 -12.62
C ILE A 76 -3.75 6.10 -12.11
N GLY A 77 -4.66 6.38 -13.04
CA GLY A 77 -5.99 6.92 -12.74
C GLY A 77 -6.84 5.91 -11.95
N TRP A 78 -7.55 6.40 -10.93
CA TRP A 78 -8.45 5.57 -10.14
C TRP A 78 -9.76 5.34 -10.91
N SER A 79 -10.00 4.10 -11.34
CA SER A 79 -11.29 3.64 -11.90
C SER A 79 -12.17 2.99 -10.82
N GLU A 80 -13.41 2.64 -11.16
CA GLU A 80 -14.23 1.78 -10.31
C GLU A 80 -13.48 0.43 -10.09
N PRO A 81 -13.30 -0.04 -8.85
CA PRO A 81 -12.55 -1.27 -8.60
C PRO A 81 -13.31 -2.54 -8.95
N GLU A 82 -12.61 -3.48 -9.58
CA GLU A 82 -13.03 -4.87 -9.66
C GLU A 82 -12.76 -5.57 -8.31
N LEU A 83 -13.82 -5.93 -7.59
CA LEU A 83 -13.72 -6.63 -6.30
C LEU A 83 -13.63 -8.15 -6.50
N ALA A 84 -12.66 -8.78 -5.85
CA ALA A 84 -12.53 -10.23 -5.80
C ALA A 84 -12.40 -10.73 -4.35
N VAL A 85 -13.23 -11.70 -3.98
CA VAL A 85 -13.14 -12.33 -2.65
C VAL A 85 -12.19 -13.51 -2.72
N ALA A 86 -11.03 -13.38 -2.08
CA ALA A 86 -10.01 -14.42 -2.00
C ALA A 86 -9.14 -14.22 -0.75
N PRO A 87 -8.52 -15.29 -0.21
CA PRO A 87 -7.54 -15.15 0.85
C PRO A 87 -6.33 -14.32 0.38
N VAL A 88 -5.69 -13.66 1.34
CA VAL A 88 -4.46 -12.88 1.12
C VAL A 88 -3.37 -13.43 2.03
N GLU A 89 -2.37 -14.05 1.42
CA GLU A 89 -1.14 -14.42 2.11
C GLU A 89 -0.25 -13.18 2.24
N PHE A 90 0.34 -13.02 3.43
CA PHE A 90 1.12 -11.84 3.80
C PHE A 90 2.27 -12.32 4.68
N ASP A 91 3.45 -12.42 4.08
CA ASP A 91 4.69 -12.79 4.75
C ASP A 91 5.62 -11.59 4.75
N LEU A 92 5.77 -10.98 5.92
CA LEU A 92 6.54 -9.76 6.12
C LEU A 92 7.64 -10.02 7.14
N ASP A 93 8.87 -9.83 6.68
CA ASP A 93 10.06 -9.75 7.52
C ASP A 93 10.68 -8.37 7.32
N LEU A 94 10.76 -7.57 8.38
CA LEU A 94 11.27 -6.20 8.31
C LEU A 94 12.77 -6.13 7.93
N SER A 95 13.50 -7.24 7.97
CA SER A 95 14.89 -7.36 7.53
C SER A 95 15.04 -7.79 6.07
N GLU A 96 14.14 -8.63 5.57
CA GLU A 96 14.23 -9.20 4.21
C GLU A 96 13.28 -8.53 3.20
N GLY A 97 12.04 -8.25 3.60
CA GLY A 97 11.02 -7.73 2.69
C GLY A 97 9.60 -8.23 2.95
N LEU A 98 8.74 -8.01 1.96
CA LEU A 98 7.38 -8.57 1.86
C LEU A 98 7.32 -9.56 0.71
N ARG A 99 6.64 -10.70 0.94
CA ARG A 99 5.99 -11.48 -0.10
C ARG A 99 4.50 -11.62 0.21
N ALA A 100 3.66 -11.27 -0.75
CA ALA A 100 2.21 -11.39 -0.62
C ALA A 100 1.59 -11.99 -1.87
N SER A 101 0.49 -12.71 -1.70
CA SER A 101 -0.29 -13.24 -2.82
C SER A 101 -1.79 -13.24 -2.52
N ALA A 102 -2.57 -12.99 -3.58
CA ALA A 102 -4.02 -13.00 -3.52
C ALA A 102 -4.58 -13.34 -4.90
N ALA A 103 -5.43 -14.37 -4.97
CA ALA A 103 -5.91 -14.93 -6.24
C ALA A 103 -4.75 -15.22 -7.23
N ASP A 104 -4.71 -14.54 -8.37
CA ASP A 104 -3.69 -14.66 -9.40
C ASP A 104 -2.56 -13.61 -9.28
N VAL A 105 -2.58 -12.78 -8.24
CA VAL A 105 -1.62 -11.68 -8.03
C VAL A 105 -0.57 -12.08 -6.99
N THR A 106 0.70 -11.79 -7.29
CA THR A 106 1.81 -11.89 -6.34
C THR A 106 2.58 -10.57 -6.32
N VAL A 107 2.97 -10.13 -5.13
CA VAL A 107 3.74 -8.92 -4.89
C VAL A 107 4.96 -9.28 -4.06
N GLU A 108 6.12 -8.82 -4.49
CA GLU A 108 7.39 -8.98 -3.78
C GLU A 108 8.03 -7.61 -3.62
N ILE A 109 8.52 -7.30 -2.42
CA ILE A 109 9.25 -6.07 -2.08
C ILE A 109 10.45 -6.51 -1.25
N THR A 110 11.68 -6.22 -1.68
CA THR A 110 12.88 -6.77 -1.02
C THR A 110 14.03 -5.78 -0.96
N ALA A 111 15.07 -6.16 -0.20
CA ALA A 111 16.26 -5.37 0.05
C ALA A 111 15.96 -4.00 0.69
N PRO A 112 15.50 -3.98 1.96
CA PRO A 112 15.37 -2.76 2.75
C PRO A 112 16.63 -1.89 2.70
N ILE A 113 16.44 -0.58 2.50
CA ILE A 113 17.52 0.42 2.38
C ILE A 113 17.82 1.04 3.75
N ASP A 114 16.79 1.54 4.42
CA ASP A 114 16.86 2.24 5.71
C ASP A 114 15.49 2.20 6.41
N ARG A 115 15.37 2.73 7.64
CA ARG A 115 14.15 2.69 8.46
C ARG A 115 13.90 4.03 9.13
N PHE A 116 12.70 4.57 8.92
CA PHE A 116 12.29 5.86 9.43
C PHE A 116 11.01 5.74 10.25
N LEU A 117 10.95 6.43 11.39
CA LEU A 117 9.66 6.79 11.96
C LEU A 117 9.18 8.06 11.26
N THR A 118 8.04 7.97 10.58
CA THR A 118 7.45 9.11 9.89
C THR A 118 6.12 9.48 10.54
N ARG A 119 5.81 10.77 10.49
CA ARG A 119 4.53 11.32 10.93
C ARG A 119 4.13 12.47 10.02
N ASN A 120 2.92 12.41 9.50
CA ASN A 120 2.27 13.49 8.78
C ASN A 120 0.96 13.83 9.48
N ASP A 121 0.85 15.06 10.02
CA ASP A 121 -0.34 15.50 10.77
C ASP A 121 -1.46 16.06 9.87
N GLU A 122 -1.18 16.21 8.57
CA GLU A 122 -2.06 16.87 7.60
C GLU A 122 -2.20 16.01 6.34
N TYR A 123 -2.15 14.69 6.48
CA TYR A 123 -2.30 13.78 5.35
C TYR A 123 -3.73 13.86 4.81
N ASP A 124 -3.87 14.37 3.59
CA ASP A 124 -5.16 14.56 2.95
C ASP A 124 -5.73 13.26 2.36
N LEU A 125 -6.87 12.81 2.89
CA LEU A 125 -7.68 11.74 2.33
C LEU A 125 -8.93 12.35 1.71
N GLY A 126 -8.80 12.84 0.47
CA GLY A 126 -9.93 13.31 -0.33
C GLY A 126 -10.58 14.62 0.17
N GLY A 127 -9.78 15.57 0.65
CA GLY A 127 -10.24 16.82 1.25
C GLY A 127 -10.44 16.73 2.77
N THR A 128 -10.19 15.58 3.37
CA THR A 128 -10.26 15.38 4.83
C THR A 128 -8.85 15.16 5.38
N PRO A 129 -8.30 16.10 6.17
CA PRO A 129 -6.99 15.92 6.78
C PRO A 129 -7.03 14.83 7.85
N ASN A 130 -5.96 14.04 7.91
CA ASN A 130 -5.75 12.96 8.86
C ASN A 130 -4.30 12.97 9.35
N ILE A 131 -4.09 12.33 10.49
CA ILE A 131 -2.77 12.03 11.00
C ILE A 131 -2.39 10.63 10.53
N LEU A 132 -1.23 10.50 9.89
CA LEU A 132 -0.56 9.25 9.56
C LEU A 132 0.73 9.17 10.37
N SER A 133 0.94 8.08 11.10
CA SER A 133 2.26 7.71 11.64
C SER A 133 2.59 6.30 11.17
N THR A 134 3.83 6.08 10.73
CA THR A 134 4.24 4.76 10.21
C THR A 134 5.75 4.58 10.29
N VAL A 135 6.18 3.34 10.48
CA VAL A 135 7.56 2.93 10.23
C VAL A 135 7.70 2.70 8.73
N TRP A 136 8.45 3.60 8.10
CA TRP A 136 8.67 3.62 6.66
C TRP A 136 10.03 3.01 6.31
N ILE A 137 10.04 1.99 5.46
CA ILE A 137 11.22 1.21 5.10
C ILE A 137 11.31 1.12 3.57
N PRO A 138 12.03 2.04 2.91
CA PRO A 138 12.26 2.00 1.47
C PRO A 138 13.04 0.75 1.07
N CYS A 139 12.73 0.18 -0.08
CA CYS A 139 13.27 -1.09 -0.55
C CYS A 139 13.84 -0.93 -1.97
N ARG A 140 14.94 -1.61 -2.29
CA ARG A 140 15.60 -1.47 -3.60
C ARG A 140 14.84 -2.17 -4.72
N HIS A 141 14.10 -3.22 -4.39
CA HIS A 141 13.45 -4.07 -5.38
C HIS A 141 11.97 -4.22 -5.08
N GLY A 142 11.21 -4.38 -6.16
CA GLY A 142 9.79 -4.61 -6.12
C GLY A 142 9.33 -5.26 -7.43
N ALA A 143 8.40 -6.20 -7.32
CA ALA A 143 7.83 -6.89 -8.47
C ALA A 143 6.34 -7.18 -8.23
N ILE A 144 5.58 -7.13 -9.32
CA ILE A 144 4.17 -7.51 -9.35
C ILE A 144 4.00 -8.53 -10.47
N SER A 145 3.34 -9.65 -10.17
CA SER A 145 3.01 -10.69 -11.14
C SER A 145 1.51 -10.96 -11.14
N VAL A 146 0.95 -11.17 -12.33
CA VAL A 146 -0.46 -11.52 -12.54
C VAL A 146 -0.53 -12.78 -13.40
N GLY A 147 -1.18 -13.83 -12.91
CA GLY A 147 -1.23 -15.13 -13.60
C GLY A 147 0.17 -15.72 -13.85
N GLY A 148 1.12 -15.47 -12.94
CA GLY A 148 2.51 -15.88 -13.06
C GLY A 148 3.37 -15.04 -14.03
N THR A 149 2.79 -14.05 -14.71
CA THR A 149 3.51 -13.14 -15.60
C THR A 149 3.88 -11.86 -14.87
N ARG A 150 5.18 -11.53 -14.83
CA ARG A 150 5.66 -10.27 -14.24
C ARG A 150 5.18 -9.08 -15.08
N LEU A 151 4.61 -8.08 -14.42
CA LEU A 151 4.23 -6.82 -15.04
C LEU A 151 5.49 -6.00 -15.38
N ALA A 152 5.41 -5.24 -16.48
CA ALA A 152 6.52 -4.42 -16.96
C ALA A 152 6.82 -3.26 -16.00
N GLY A 153 8.06 -2.78 -16.06
CA GLY A 153 8.57 -1.66 -15.26
C GLY A 153 9.37 -2.10 -14.05
N GLU A 154 10.07 -1.12 -13.47
CA GLU A 154 11.00 -1.30 -12.36
C GLU A 154 10.73 -0.28 -11.26
N VAL A 155 11.26 -0.56 -10.08
CA VAL A 155 11.23 0.37 -8.96
C VAL A 155 12.17 1.54 -9.23
N THR A 156 11.73 2.75 -8.91
CA THR A 156 12.59 3.94 -8.91
C THR A 156 13.19 4.12 -7.53
N VAL A 157 14.51 4.12 -7.44
CA VAL A 157 15.26 4.41 -6.21
C VAL A 157 15.89 5.79 -6.33
N ASP A 158 15.73 6.63 -5.33
CA ASP A 158 16.38 7.95 -5.28
C ASP A 158 17.90 7.77 -5.17
N ALA A 159 18.65 8.45 -6.05
CA ALA A 159 20.11 8.35 -6.10
C ALA A 159 20.81 9.12 -4.96
N THR A 160 20.09 10.04 -4.31
CA THR A 160 20.62 11.01 -3.34
C THR A 160 20.01 10.87 -1.95
N ALA A 161 18.87 10.17 -1.83
CA ALA A 161 18.20 9.88 -0.58
C ALA A 161 17.88 8.38 -0.47
N PRO A 162 17.76 7.83 0.75
CA PRO A 162 17.39 6.43 0.96
C PRO A 162 15.88 6.22 0.72
N MET A 163 15.36 6.63 -0.44
CA MET A 163 13.93 6.61 -0.80
C MET A 163 13.70 5.78 -2.06
N SER A 164 12.50 5.22 -2.20
CA SER A 164 12.16 4.32 -3.30
C SER A 164 10.65 4.28 -3.55
N SER A 165 10.24 3.95 -4.77
CA SER A 165 8.84 3.66 -5.11
C SER A 165 8.34 2.30 -4.62
N ALA A 166 9.23 1.48 -4.05
CA ALA A 166 8.87 0.31 -3.26
C ALA A 166 9.25 0.55 -1.79
N PHE A 167 8.32 0.32 -0.89
CA PHE A 167 8.52 0.52 0.53
C PHE A 167 7.59 -0.36 1.37
N ILE A 168 8.05 -0.69 2.56
CA ILE A 168 7.21 -1.25 3.62
C ILE A 168 6.77 -0.10 4.50
N ALA A 169 5.47 0.02 4.70
CA ALA A 169 4.89 0.82 5.77
C ALA A 169 4.35 -0.16 6.82
N ASP A 170 4.99 -0.27 7.98
CA ASP A 170 4.56 -1.12 9.10
C ASP A 170 4.29 -0.25 10.33
N ALA A 171 3.52 -0.77 11.29
CA ALA A 171 2.97 0.04 12.39
C ALA A 171 2.29 1.32 11.86
N GLU A 172 1.57 1.20 10.74
CA GLU A 172 0.82 2.26 10.10
C GLU A 172 -0.44 2.56 10.91
N VAL A 173 -0.52 3.78 11.44
CA VAL A 173 -1.58 4.25 12.31
C VAL A 173 -2.22 5.50 11.71
N TRP A 174 -3.53 5.42 11.51
CA TRP A 174 -4.34 6.52 11.01
C TRP A 174 -5.27 7.06 12.08
N CYS A 175 -5.28 8.38 12.25
CA CYS A 175 -6.18 9.08 13.15
C CYS A 175 -6.83 10.29 12.47
N THR A 176 -7.97 10.73 12.98
CA THR A 176 -8.50 12.07 12.72
C THR A 176 -7.62 13.14 13.39
N THR A 177 -7.67 14.38 12.90
CA THR A 177 -6.79 15.48 13.36
C THR A 177 -7.03 15.92 14.81
N ASP A 178 -8.18 15.59 15.39
CA ASP A 178 -8.52 15.83 16.80
C ASP A 178 -7.96 14.74 17.74
N HIS A 179 -7.15 13.81 17.25
CA HIS A 179 -6.49 12.81 18.11
C HIS A 179 -5.51 13.48 19.09
N PRO A 180 -5.62 13.21 20.40
CA PRO A 180 -4.78 13.86 21.39
C PRO A 180 -3.31 13.47 21.21
N ARG A 181 -2.41 14.46 21.30
CA ARG A 181 -0.98 14.22 21.49
C ARG A 181 -0.79 13.84 22.97
N LYS A 182 -0.32 12.63 23.24
CA LYS A 182 0.07 12.20 24.59
C LYS A 182 1.56 12.38 24.79
#